data_AF-A0A7R9AK74-F1
#
_entry.id   AF-A0A7R9AK74-F1
#
_cell.length_a   1.000
_cell.length_b   1.000
_cell.length_c   1.000
_cell.angle_alpha   90.00
_cell.angle_beta   90.00
_cell.angle_gamma   90.00
#
_symmetry.space_group_name_H-M   'P 1'
#
loop_
_entity.id
_entity.type
_entity.pdbx_description
1 polymer ?
#
loop_
_entity_poly.entity_id
_entity_poly.type
_entity_poly.pdbx_seq_one_letter_code
_entity_poly.pdbx_strand_id
1 'polypeptide(L)'
;MKDYFPMPSTQATILDPLKVAESEGQYDIKITVAGGGFKGQSEAIRMAISRSLVKINEDFKKPLKDKKFLTRDAREVERKKFGKPKARKSFQFSKQAGVHYGHLKRKWNPKMLPYIFMERKGIHIIDLNRTAE
;
A
#
# COMPACT_ATOMS: atom_id res chain seq x y z
N MET A 1 17.12 4.68 25.08
CA MET A 1 15.98 4.93 24.15
C MET A 1 16.34 5.96 23.07
N LYS A 2 16.87 7.13 23.45
CA LYS A 2 17.26 8.19 22.51
C LYS A 2 18.39 7.78 21.55
N ASP A 3 19.33 6.94 22.01
CA ASP A 3 20.47 6.52 21.19
C ASP A 3 20.10 5.52 20.08
N TYR A 4 19.12 4.66 20.35
CA TYR A 4 18.69 3.61 19.41
C TYR A 4 17.56 4.07 18.48
N PHE A 5 16.61 4.87 18.99
CA PHE A 5 15.52 5.43 18.20
C PHE A 5 15.72 6.94 18.06
N PRO A 6 16.37 7.44 16.99
CA PRO A 6 16.66 8.86 16.85
C PRO A 6 15.41 9.70 16.57
N MET A 7 14.38 9.11 15.95
CA MET A 7 13.19 9.83 15.52
C MET A 7 12.15 9.95 16.66
N PRO A 8 11.66 11.17 17.00
CA PRO A 8 10.69 11.38 18.09
C PRO A 8 9.35 10.65 17.89
N SER A 9 8.87 10.52 16.66
CA SER A 9 7.62 9.80 16.37
C SER A 9 7.68 8.32 16.74
N THR A 10 8.84 7.70 16.53
CA THR A 10 9.13 6.31 16.88
C THR A 10 9.20 6.14 18.40
N GLN A 11 9.73 7.13 19.10
CA GLN A 11 9.75 7.16 20.57
C GLN A 11 8.33 7.30 21.15
N ALA A 12 7.52 8.22 20.62
CA ALA A 12 6.13 8.39 21.03
C ALA A 12 5.33 7.09 20.86
N THR A 13 5.56 6.37 19.75
CA THR A 13 4.94 5.07 19.46
C THR A 13 5.15 4.06 20.58
N ILE A 14 6.35 4.03 21.17
CA ILE A 14 6.71 3.11 22.26
C ILE A 14 6.05 3.52 23.59
N LEU A 15 5.88 4.83 23.82
CA LEU A 15 5.30 5.38 25.05
C LEU A 15 3.76 5.38 25.06
N ASP A 16 3.11 5.33 23.89
CA ASP A 16 1.65 5.31 23.75
C ASP A 16 0.92 4.34 24.71
N PRO A 17 1.32 3.07 24.88
CA PRO A 17 0.62 2.15 25.78
C PRO A 17 0.74 2.53 27.26
N LEU A 18 1.86 3.14 27.66
CA LEU A 18 2.07 3.62 29.02
C LEU A 18 1.22 4.85 29.32
N LYS A 19 1.10 5.76 28.33
CA LYS A 19 0.20 6.92 28.40
C LYS A 19 -1.26 6.51 28.56
N VAL A 20 -1.67 5.48 27.83
CA VAL A 20 -3.05 4.99 27.87
C VAL A 20 -3.39 4.30 29.18
N ALA A 21 -2.42 3.59 29.76
CA ALA A 21 -2.58 2.93 31.04
C ALA A 21 -2.26 3.85 32.23
N GLU A 22 -1.98 5.14 32.00
CA GLU A 22 -1.57 6.13 33.03
C GLU A 22 -0.45 5.62 33.95
N SER A 23 0.41 4.74 33.41
CA SER A 23 1.43 3.99 34.14
C SER A 23 2.85 4.49 33.80
N GLU A 24 2.97 5.75 33.39
CA GLU A 24 4.27 6.34 33.05
C GLU A 24 5.17 6.39 34.29
N GLY A 25 6.42 5.90 34.15
CA GLY A 25 7.42 5.94 35.21
C GLY A 25 7.28 4.89 36.33
N GLN A 26 6.26 4.04 36.29
CA GLN A 26 6.04 3.02 37.33
C GLN A 26 6.86 1.74 37.12
N TYR A 27 7.26 1.45 35.87
CA TYR A 27 7.89 0.19 35.50
C TYR A 27 9.24 0.43 34.82
N ASP A 28 10.24 -0.39 35.16
CA ASP A 28 11.47 -0.50 34.38
C ASP A 28 11.28 -1.54 33.27
N ILE A 29 11.70 -1.19 32.05
CA ILE A 29 11.38 -1.96 30.84
C ILE A 29 12.67 -2.29 30.09
N LYS A 30 13.06 -3.56 30.15
CA LYS A 30 14.18 -4.12 29.38
C LYS A 30 13.66 -4.93 28.19
N ILE A 31 14.05 -4.56 26.98
CA ILE A 31 13.57 -5.18 25.74
C ILE A 31 14.73 -5.58 24.84
N THR A 32 14.63 -6.76 24.23
CA THR A 32 15.51 -7.21 23.16
C THR A 32 14.71 -7.32 21.87
N VAL A 33 15.19 -6.70 20.79
CA VAL A 33 14.58 -6.75 19.46
C VAL A 33 15.59 -7.23 18.44
N ALA A 34 15.12 -7.96 17.43
CA ALA A 34 15.95 -8.48 16.34
C ALA A 34 15.19 -8.38 15.00
N GLY A 35 15.92 -8.09 13.93
CA GLY A 35 15.38 -7.96 12.57
C GLY A 35 14.55 -6.70 12.32
N GLY A 36 14.01 -6.59 11.11
CA GLY A 36 13.18 -5.45 10.69
C GLY A 36 13.96 -4.13 10.56
N GLY A 37 13.25 -3.01 10.74
CA GLY A 37 13.83 -1.67 10.83
C GLY A 37 13.16 -0.86 11.94
N PHE A 38 13.65 0.36 12.21
CA PHE A 38 13.26 1.15 13.40
C PHE A 38 11.75 1.27 13.61
N LYS A 39 10.98 1.56 12.55
CA LYS A 39 9.52 1.69 12.63
C LYS A 39 8.82 0.36 12.94
N GLY A 40 9.26 -0.74 12.32
CA GLY A 40 8.69 -2.06 12.59
C GLY A 40 9.02 -2.53 14.01
N GLN A 41 10.23 -2.22 14.48
CA GLN A 41 10.66 -2.54 15.84
C GLN A 41 9.87 -1.74 16.88
N SER A 42 9.61 -0.45 16.67
CA SER A 42 8.82 0.35 17.62
C SER A 42 7.37 -0.13 17.73
N GLU A 43 6.75 -0.50 16.61
CA GLU A 43 5.41 -1.09 16.59
C GLU A 43 5.38 -2.47 17.30
N ALA A 44 6.43 -3.29 17.11
CA ALA A 44 6.56 -4.56 17.82
C ALA A 44 6.76 -4.36 19.34
N ILE A 45 7.59 -3.40 19.74
CA ILE A 45 7.80 -3.00 21.14
C ILE A 45 6.49 -2.52 21.77
N ARG A 46 5.75 -1.65 21.07
CA ARG A 46 4.45 -1.15 21.52
C ARG A 46 3.51 -2.30 21.89
N MET A 47 3.36 -3.27 20.99
CA MET A 47 2.51 -4.44 21.22
C MET A 47 3.02 -5.31 22.38
N ALA A 48 4.34 -5.48 22.52
CA ALA A 48 4.94 -6.22 23.62
C ALA A 48 4.63 -5.56 24.98
N ILE A 49 4.81 -4.24 25.09
CA ILE A 49 4.49 -3.48 26.30
C ILE A 49 3.00 -3.62 26.64
N SER A 50 2.10 -3.44 25.66
CA SER A 50 0.66 -3.61 25.89
C SER A 50 0.29 -5.00 26.40
N ARG A 51 0.90 -6.06 25.86
CA ARG A 51 0.66 -7.43 26.32
C ARG A 51 1.20 -7.66 27.73
N SER A 52 2.35 -7.09 28.06
CA SER A 52 2.93 -7.17 29.40
C SER A 52 2.06 -6.43 30.43
N LEU A 53 1.55 -5.23 30.11
CA LEU A 53 0.66 -4.48 31.00
C LEU A 53 -0.63 -5.25 31.32
N VAL A 54 -1.24 -5.90 30.32
CA VAL A 54 -2.44 -6.73 30.51
C VAL A 54 -2.17 -7.95 31.41
N LYS A 55 -0.94 -8.48 31.41
CA LYS A 55 -0.57 -9.59 32.32
C LYS A 55 -0.40 -9.12 33.76
N ILE A 56 0.00 -7.87 33.97
CA ILE A 56 0.19 -7.30 35.32
C ILE A 56 -1.17 -6.96 35.93
N ASN A 57 -2.02 -6.26 35.17
CA ASN A 57 -3.39 -5.98 35.56
C ASN A 57 -4.32 -6.11 34.34
N GLU A 58 -5.38 -6.92 34.49
CA GLU A 58 -6.35 -7.18 33.43
C GLU A 58 -7.26 -5.96 33.15
N ASP A 59 -7.36 -5.00 34.08
CA ASP A 59 -8.14 -3.77 33.90
C ASP A 59 -7.67 -2.93 32.70
N PHE A 60 -6.37 -2.97 32.40
CA PHE A 60 -5.77 -2.24 31.27
C PHE A 60 -6.17 -2.81 29.90
N LYS A 61 -6.78 -4.00 29.86
CA LYS A 61 -7.13 -4.67 28.60
C LYS A 61 -8.15 -3.90 27.79
N LYS A 62 -9.18 -3.34 28.43
CA LYS A 62 -10.25 -2.58 27.75
C LYS A 62 -9.70 -1.32 27.04
N PRO A 63 -9.03 -0.38 27.72
CA PRO A 63 -8.50 0.82 27.07
C PRO A 63 -7.44 0.52 25.99
N LEU A 64 -6.59 -0.49 26.20
CA LEU A 64 -5.57 -0.89 25.22
C LEU A 64 -6.18 -1.57 23.98
N LYS A 65 -7.27 -2.34 24.15
CA LYS A 65 -8.00 -2.98 23.04
C LYS A 65 -8.72 -1.95 22.19
N ASP A 66 -9.33 -0.95 22.80
CA ASP A 66 -10.05 0.12 22.09
C ASP A 66 -9.11 0.90 21.17
N LYS A 67 -7.87 1.15 21.62
CA LYS A 67 -6.80 1.76 20.80
C LYS A 67 -6.05 0.78 19.88
N LYS A 68 -6.49 -0.48 19.80
CA LYS A 68 -5.93 -1.55 18.95
C LYS A 68 -4.45 -1.89 19.21
N PHE A 69 -3.93 -1.64 20.41
CA PHE A 69 -2.52 -1.91 20.72
C PHE A 69 -2.23 -3.41 20.98
N LEU A 70 -3.26 -4.21 21.26
CA LEU A 70 -3.14 -5.65 21.46
C LEU A 70 -3.19 -6.45 20.15
N THR A 71 -3.65 -5.82 19.06
CA THR A 71 -3.82 -6.47 17.76
C THR A 71 -2.51 -6.47 16.99
N ARG A 72 -2.09 -7.65 16.52
CA ARG A 72 -0.93 -7.77 15.64
C ARG A 72 -1.26 -7.15 14.28
N ASP A 73 -0.39 -6.28 13.79
CA ASP A 73 -0.45 -5.82 12.41
C ASP A 73 -0.09 -6.97 11.45
N ALA A 74 -1.02 -7.33 10.58
CA ALA A 74 -0.89 -8.43 9.63
C ALA A 74 -0.25 -8.02 8.30
N ARG A 75 0.08 -6.73 8.11
CA ARG A 75 0.69 -6.24 6.87
C ARG A 75 2.07 -6.87 6.66
N GLU A 76 2.27 -7.41 5.46
CA GLU A 76 3.54 -8.00 5.03
C GLU A 76 3.91 -7.46 3.65
N VAL A 77 5.21 -7.43 3.36
CA VAL A 77 5.70 -7.05 2.03
C VAL A 77 5.31 -8.11 1.02
N GLU A 78 4.44 -7.75 0.09
CA GLU A 78 4.08 -8.65 -1.00
C GLU A 78 5.31 -9.01 -1.85
N ARG A 79 5.42 -10.30 -2.20
CA ARG A 79 6.45 -10.77 -3.13
C ARG A 79 6.35 -10.08 -4.49
N LYS A 80 7.48 -9.98 -5.19
CA LYS A 80 7.50 -9.59 -6.61
C LYS A 80 6.77 -10.65 -7.45
N LYS A 81 5.87 -10.20 -8.34
CA LYS A 81 5.19 -11.05 -9.32
C LYS A 81 5.99 -11.06 -10.63
N PHE A 82 6.01 -12.18 -11.34
CA PHE A 82 6.71 -12.29 -12.62
C PHE A 82 6.11 -11.30 -13.63
N GLY A 83 6.94 -10.80 -14.55
CA GLY A 83 6.52 -9.80 -15.54
C GLY A 83 6.22 -8.40 -14.98
N LYS A 84 6.46 -8.15 -13.68
CA LYS A 84 6.25 -6.84 -13.05
C LYS A 84 7.54 -6.29 -12.41
N PRO A 85 7.79 -4.97 -12.47
CA PRO A 85 8.94 -4.35 -11.81
C PRO A 85 8.88 -4.41 -10.28
N LYS A 86 7.68 -4.36 -9.67
CA LYS A 86 7.46 -4.52 -8.21
C LYS A 86 6.22 -5.40 -7.96
N ALA A 87 5.81 -5.59 -6.71
CA ALA A 87 4.66 -6.44 -6.34
C ALA A 87 3.39 -6.14 -7.15
N ARG A 88 3.05 -4.84 -7.33
CA ARG A 88 1.86 -4.40 -8.07
C ARG A 88 2.16 -3.53 -9.29
N LYS A 89 3.24 -2.74 -9.27
CA LYS A 89 3.62 -1.82 -10.36
C LYS A 89 3.74 -2.59 -11.68
N SER A 90 3.08 -2.13 -12.72
CA SER A 90 3.21 -2.63 -14.10
C SER A 90 4.15 -1.74 -14.91
N PHE A 91 4.70 -2.29 -15.99
CA PHE A 91 5.34 -1.47 -17.02
C PHE A 91 4.28 -0.64 -17.76
N GLN A 92 4.69 0.47 -18.35
CA GLN A 92 3.83 1.24 -19.23
C GLN A 92 3.52 0.40 -20.47
N PHE A 93 2.24 0.25 -20.79
CA PHE A 93 1.81 -0.40 -22.02
C PHE A 93 1.80 0.63 -23.15
N SER A 94 2.76 0.53 -24.08
CA SER A 94 2.70 1.26 -25.34
C SER A 94 1.79 0.50 -26.31
N LYS A 95 0.66 1.10 -26.69
CA LYS A 95 -0.07 0.65 -27.88
C LYS A 95 0.78 1.03 -29.09
N GLN A 96 1.56 0.09 -29.61
CA GLN A 96 2.33 0.31 -30.83
C GLN A 96 1.40 0.08 -32.04
N ALA A 97 0.61 1.10 -32.33
CA ALA A 97 0.04 1.36 -33.65
C ALA A 97 -0.28 2.86 -33.65
N GLY A 98 0.44 3.61 -34.48
CA GLY A 98 0.08 5.00 -34.75
C GLY A 98 -1.41 5.06 -35.08
N VAL A 99 -2.09 6.03 -34.46
CA VAL A 99 -3.23 6.73 -35.08
C VAL A 99 -4.23 5.83 -35.83
N HIS A 100 -4.96 4.98 -35.10
CA HIS A 100 -6.16 4.34 -35.62
C HIS A 100 -7.31 4.48 -34.61
N TYR A 101 -8.21 5.42 -34.87
CA TYR A 101 -9.52 5.46 -34.23
C TYR A 101 -10.42 4.47 -34.96
N GLY A 102 -10.64 3.32 -34.32
CA GLY A 102 -11.53 2.30 -34.84
C GLY A 102 -12.96 2.52 -34.36
N HIS A 103 -13.89 2.79 -35.29
CA HIS A 103 -15.32 2.70 -34.99
C HIS A 103 -15.84 1.31 -35.30
N LEU A 104 -16.77 0.82 -34.47
CA LEU A 104 -17.51 -0.41 -34.75
C LEU A 104 -18.31 -0.25 -36.05
N LYS A 105 -18.30 -1.26 -36.92
CA LYS A 105 -19.07 -1.32 -38.20
C LYS A 105 -20.58 -1.07 -38.08
N ARG A 106 -21.12 -1.12 -36.86
CA ARG A 106 -22.52 -0.83 -36.55
C ARG A 106 -22.80 0.63 -36.21
N LYS A 107 -21.77 1.42 -35.92
CA LYS A 107 -21.86 2.83 -35.49
C LYS A 107 -20.90 3.70 -36.30
N TRP A 108 -20.85 3.52 -37.62
CA TRP A 108 -20.02 4.34 -38.50
C TRP A 108 -20.89 5.16 -39.46
N ASN A 109 -20.38 6.31 -39.88
CA ASN A 109 -21.04 7.20 -40.83
C ASN A 109 -20.73 6.74 -42.27
N PRO A 110 -21.73 6.41 -43.11
CA PRO A 110 -21.55 5.98 -44.49
C PRO A 110 -20.60 6.84 -45.35
N LYS A 111 -20.49 8.13 -45.06
CA LYS A 111 -19.59 9.06 -45.78
C LYS A 111 -18.10 8.81 -45.53
N MET A 112 -17.74 8.02 -44.51
CA MET A 112 -16.35 7.72 -44.16
C MET A 112 -15.74 6.58 -44.97
N LEU A 113 -16.52 5.96 -45.88
CA LEU A 113 -16.11 4.85 -46.75
C LEU A 113 -14.75 5.05 -47.45
N PRO A 114 -14.45 6.23 -48.03
CA PRO A 114 -13.19 6.45 -48.77
C PRO A 114 -11.94 6.41 -47.89
N TYR A 115 -12.09 6.63 -46.59
CA TYR A 115 -10.99 6.74 -45.63
C TYR A 115 -10.74 5.44 -44.85
N ILE A 116 -11.57 4.41 -45.07
CA ILE A 116 -11.39 3.09 -44.47
C ILE A 116 -10.21 2.39 -45.14
N PHE A 117 -9.15 2.17 -44.38
CA PHE A 117 -7.97 1.44 -44.82
C PHE A 117 -8.20 -0.07 -44.80
N MET A 118 -8.74 -0.59 -43.68
CA MET A 118 -9.01 -2.02 -43.54
C MET A 118 -10.08 -2.30 -42.48
N GLU A 119 -10.71 -3.49 -42.52
CA GLU A 119 -11.60 -3.98 -41.46
C GLU A 119 -10.90 -5.09 -40.68
N ARG A 120 -10.82 -4.97 -39.34
CA ARG A 120 -10.28 -6.03 -38.47
C ARG A 120 -11.22 -6.30 -37.31
N LYS A 121 -11.72 -7.54 -37.21
CA LYS A 121 -12.63 -8.00 -36.14
C LYS A 121 -13.87 -7.08 -35.95
N GLY A 122 -14.46 -6.61 -37.05
CA GLY A 122 -15.65 -5.74 -37.02
C GLY A 122 -15.40 -4.27 -36.63
N ILE A 123 -14.13 -3.84 -36.67
CA ILE A 123 -13.70 -2.47 -36.43
C ILE A 123 -13.10 -1.93 -37.73
N HIS A 124 -13.60 -0.80 -38.22
CA HIS A 124 -13.03 -0.10 -39.36
C HIS A 124 -11.79 0.66 -38.91
N ILE A 125 -10.66 0.40 -39.56
CA ILE A 125 -9.39 1.09 -39.35
C ILE A 125 -9.31 2.19 -40.41
N ILE A 126 -9.23 3.43 -39.96
CA ILE A 126 -9.20 4.64 -40.80
C ILE A 126 -7.74 5.09 -40.96
N ASP A 127 -7.36 5.48 -42.18
CA ASP A 127 -6.08 6.11 -42.47
C ASP A 127 -6.18 7.62 -42.25
N LEU A 128 -5.50 8.12 -41.22
CA LEU A 128 -5.53 9.54 -40.86
C LEU A 128 -4.77 10.43 -41.84
N ASN A 129 -3.86 9.89 -42.65
CA ASN A 129 -3.16 10.68 -43.67
C ASN A 129 -4.08 11.03 -44.84
N ARG A 130 -5.03 10.15 -45.19
CA ARG A 130 -6.03 10.40 -46.23
C ARG A 130 -7.15 11.34 -45.80
N THR A 131 -7.34 11.54 -44.49
CA THR A 131 -8.46 12.34 -43.95
C THR A 131 -8.07 13.80 -43.68
N ALA A 132 -6.78 14.13 -43.83
CA ALA A 132 -6.23 15.47 -43.54
C ALA A 132 -6.06 16.35 -44.79
N GLU A 133 -6.30 15.80 -46.00
CA GLU A 133 -6.51 16.55 -47.25
C GLU A 133 -7.99 16.93 -47.42
#